data_AF-A0A1H8YRH5-F1
#
_entry.id   AF-A0A1H8YRH5-F1
#
_cell.length_a   1.000
_cell.length_b   1.000
_cell.length_c   1.000
_cell.angle_alpha   90.00
_cell.angle_beta   90.00
_cell.angle_gamma   90.00
#
_symmetry.space_group_name_H-M   'P 1'
#
loop_
_entity.id
_entity.type
_entity.pdbx_description
1 polymer ?
#
loop_
_entity_poly.entity_id
_entity_poly.type
_entity_poly.pdbx_seq_one_letter_code
_entity_poly.pdbx_strand_id
1 'polypeptide(L)'
;MVDDVTTELDEDWIVWGIEARDPSRLTQPGIGARTTQSLTEMCEAAGCVYLGCVDDDSHDLTPEGTYYRWLVRIPRAEHQRRTDNDVPFAVAALTDYLRSLLPDGVEEWFIRLDPDRTRRLAISDAMREVYADLLRPVEDTLLGLRSDGAQQRAPLVNFWAADDDYLAGDYALWLAKDRAAGCAPRPWLVLNVGVSASAQWWTTPAGRDMTRYGHNPGTPVLLLPRPNSPVWKAAIASGTSVPAGGVSAHYEWQAGDGATLAERLARELPLLFPHLDASG
;
A
#
# COMPACT_ATOMS: atom_id res chain seq x y z
N MET A 1 9.41 24.11 -18.55
CA MET A 1 10.78 23.57 -18.51
C MET A 1 10.58 22.09 -18.25
N VAL A 2 10.67 21.28 -19.31
CA VAL A 2 10.45 19.84 -19.22
C VAL A 2 11.74 19.27 -18.66
N ASP A 3 11.72 18.89 -17.38
CA ASP A 3 12.84 18.13 -16.82
C ASP A 3 12.85 16.77 -17.51
N ASP A 4 13.81 16.67 -18.42
CA ASP A 4 14.22 15.50 -19.17
C ASP A 4 14.80 14.46 -18.21
N VAL A 5 13.91 13.67 -17.62
CA VAL A 5 14.23 12.36 -17.04
C VAL A 5 13.21 11.38 -17.60
N THR A 6 13.25 11.17 -18.92
CA THR A 6 12.80 9.89 -19.48
C THR A 6 13.84 8.83 -19.14
N THR A 7 13.99 8.52 -17.84
CA THR A 7 14.55 7.21 -17.49
C THR A 7 13.51 6.24 -17.99
N GLU A 8 13.79 5.57 -19.11
CA GLU A 8 12.91 4.55 -19.66
C GLU A 8 12.67 3.53 -18.54
N LEU A 9 11.44 3.52 -18.03
CA LEU A 9 11.04 2.59 -16.98
C LEU A 9 10.86 1.23 -17.65
N ASP A 10 11.68 0.26 -17.22
CA ASP A 10 11.64 -1.10 -17.75
C ASP A 10 10.61 -2.00 -17.05
N GLU A 11 9.91 -1.46 -16.05
CA GLU A 11 8.88 -2.15 -15.30
C GLU A 11 7.66 -2.51 -16.17
N ASP A 12 7.10 -3.70 -15.93
CA ASP A 12 5.91 -4.20 -16.64
C ASP A 12 4.66 -3.33 -16.44
N TRP A 13 4.66 -2.53 -15.37
CA TRP A 13 3.57 -1.64 -15.01
C TRP A 13 4.10 -0.29 -14.56
N ILE A 14 3.47 0.78 -15.04
CA ILE A 14 3.91 2.15 -14.82
C ILE A 14 2.80 2.93 -14.14
N VAL A 15 3.15 3.73 -13.13
CA VAL A 15 2.19 4.54 -12.39
C VAL A 15 2.16 5.96 -12.94
N TRP A 16 0.94 6.44 -13.17
CA TRP A 16 0.63 7.81 -13.54
C TRP A 16 -0.20 8.49 -12.45
N GLY A 17 0.09 9.76 -12.22
CA GLY A 17 -0.71 10.67 -11.42
C GLY A 17 -1.44 11.66 -12.30
N ILE A 18 -2.76 11.76 -12.11
CA ILE A 18 -3.59 12.84 -12.62
C ILE A 18 -3.86 13.74 -11.42
N GLU A 19 -3.31 14.95 -11.42
CA GLU A 19 -3.43 15.92 -10.33
C GLU A 19 -4.22 17.13 -10.80
N ALA A 20 -5.20 17.55 -10.00
CA ALA A 20 -5.94 18.79 -10.17
C ALA A 20 -5.71 19.67 -8.95
N ARG A 21 -5.24 20.90 -9.15
CA ARG A 21 -5.10 21.87 -8.07
C ARG A 21 -6.35 22.74 -7.96
N ASP A 22 -6.86 22.84 -6.75
CA ASP A 22 -8.07 23.59 -6.42
C ASP A 22 -7.82 24.49 -5.21
N PRO A 23 -6.92 25.48 -5.33
CA PRO A 23 -6.61 26.38 -4.21
C PRO A 23 -7.82 27.22 -3.76
N SER A 24 -8.84 27.35 -4.61
CA SER A 24 -10.08 28.07 -4.32
C SER A 24 -11.16 27.18 -3.68
N ARG A 25 -10.90 25.88 -3.51
CA ARG A 25 -11.80 24.88 -2.90
C ARG A 25 -13.19 24.86 -3.54
N LEU A 26 -13.23 24.91 -4.86
CA LEU A 26 -14.48 24.81 -5.63
C LEU A 26 -15.08 23.40 -5.53
N THR A 27 -14.23 22.39 -5.40
CA THR A 27 -14.58 20.98 -5.36
C THR A 27 -15.15 20.60 -4.01
N GLN A 28 -16.32 19.95 -4.02
CA GLN A 28 -16.93 19.46 -2.78
C GLN A 28 -16.06 18.37 -2.14
N PRO A 29 -15.94 18.32 -0.78
CA PRO A 29 -15.16 17.32 -0.06
C PRO A 29 -15.51 15.88 -0.45
N GLY A 30 -14.55 14.96 -0.38
CA GLY A 30 -14.76 13.55 -0.68
C GLY A 30 -14.87 13.23 -2.18
N ILE A 31 -14.26 14.03 -3.04
CA ILE A 31 -14.19 13.75 -4.47
C ILE A 31 -13.49 12.41 -4.77
N GLY A 32 -12.48 12.03 -3.96
CA GLY A 32 -11.84 10.73 -4.07
C GLY A 32 -12.85 9.60 -3.94
N ALA A 33 -13.65 9.60 -2.88
CA ALA A 33 -14.70 8.61 -2.65
C ALA A 33 -15.76 8.57 -3.77
N ARG A 34 -16.20 9.73 -4.27
CA ARG A 34 -17.21 9.81 -5.35
C ARG A 34 -16.70 9.30 -6.69
N THR A 35 -15.39 9.41 -6.95
CA THR A 35 -14.78 9.02 -8.23
C THR A 35 -14.28 7.57 -8.22
N THR A 36 -14.12 6.96 -7.05
CA THR A 36 -13.54 5.60 -6.91
C THR A 36 -14.19 4.56 -7.80
N GLN A 37 -15.53 4.42 -7.75
CA GLN A 37 -16.20 3.36 -8.51
C GLN A 37 -15.98 3.52 -10.02
N SER A 38 -16.28 4.69 -10.57
CA SER A 38 -16.17 4.94 -12.01
C SER A 38 -14.74 4.81 -12.51
N LEU A 39 -13.75 5.31 -11.75
CA LEU A 39 -12.34 5.20 -12.15
C LEU A 39 -11.85 3.75 -12.10
N THR A 40 -12.28 2.96 -11.13
CA THR A 40 -12.00 1.52 -11.10
C THR A 40 -12.56 0.84 -12.35
N GLU A 41 -13.85 1.05 -12.67
CA GLU A 41 -14.50 0.45 -13.84
C GLU A 41 -13.83 0.88 -15.16
N MET A 42 -13.50 2.16 -15.31
CA MET A 42 -12.78 2.68 -16.48
C MET A 42 -11.37 2.11 -16.61
N CYS A 43 -10.64 1.99 -15.49
CA CYS A 43 -9.30 1.39 -15.50
C CYS A 43 -9.38 -0.08 -15.89
N GLU A 44 -10.28 -0.85 -15.28
CA GLU A 44 -10.48 -2.27 -15.59
C GLU A 44 -10.82 -2.49 -17.08
N ALA A 45 -11.71 -1.67 -17.64
CA ALA A 45 -12.04 -1.72 -19.07
C ALA A 45 -10.84 -1.45 -19.99
N ALA A 46 -9.85 -0.68 -19.52
CA ALA A 46 -8.61 -0.40 -20.22
C ALA A 46 -7.44 -1.35 -19.85
N GLY A 47 -7.69 -2.40 -19.05
CA GLY A 47 -6.64 -3.28 -18.54
C GLY A 47 -5.67 -2.61 -17.56
N CYS A 48 -6.07 -1.48 -16.99
CA CYS A 48 -5.33 -0.69 -16.01
C CYS A 48 -5.87 -0.97 -14.59
N VAL A 49 -5.16 -0.48 -13.57
CA VAL A 49 -5.56 -0.60 -12.17
C VAL A 49 -5.62 0.79 -11.53
N TYR A 50 -6.78 1.16 -11.02
CA TYR A 50 -6.92 2.37 -10.20
C TYR A 50 -6.35 2.12 -8.80
N LEU A 51 -5.39 2.93 -8.36
CA LEU A 51 -4.71 2.79 -7.07
C LEU A 51 -5.34 3.62 -5.95
N GLY A 52 -6.26 4.53 -6.30
CA GLY A 52 -6.92 5.44 -5.37
C GLY A 52 -6.64 6.91 -5.65
N CYS A 53 -7.28 7.76 -4.85
CA CYS A 53 -7.11 9.21 -4.86
C CYS A 53 -6.43 9.65 -3.57
N VAL A 54 -5.45 10.53 -3.69
CA VAL A 54 -4.97 11.36 -2.60
C VAL A 54 -5.83 12.62 -2.62
N ASP A 55 -6.83 12.68 -1.74
CA ASP A 55 -7.65 13.86 -1.48
C ASP A 55 -7.20 14.49 -0.16
N ASP A 56 -5.97 15.02 -0.17
CA ASP A 56 -5.42 15.60 1.05
C ASP A 56 -5.95 17.02 1.27
N ASP A 57 -7.14 17.09 1.86
CA ASP A 57 -7.73 18.32 2.39
C ASP A 57 -6.85 18.95 3.51
N SER A 58 -5.78 18.27 3.98
CA SER A 58 -4.87 18.80 5.01
C SER A 58 -3.69 19.61 4.46
N HIS A 59 -3.50 19.68 3.14
CA HIS A 59 -2.51 20.56 2.50
C HIS A 59 -2.93 22.04 2.42
N ASP A 60 -3.96 22.41 3.20
CA ASP A 60 -4.47 23.76 3.44
C ASP A 60 -3.42 24.81 3.84
N LEU A 61 -2.22 24.39 4.24
CA LEU A 61 -1.12 25.24 4.72
C LEU A 61 0.07 25.33 3.75
N THR A 62 0.00 24.68 2.59
CA THR A 62 1.04 24.76 1.55
C THR A 62 0.73 25.91 0.57
N PRO A 63 1.75 26.55 -0.05
CA PRO A 63 1.53 27.57 -1.07
C PRO A 63 0.71 27.06 -2.27
N GLU A 64 0.74 25.76 -2.55
CA GLU A 64 0.02 25.12 -3.65
C GLU A 64 -1.50 24.96 -3.41
N GLY A 65 -1.95 25.06 -2.15
CA GLY A 65 -3.36 24.92 -1.78
C GLY A 65 -3.88 23.47 -1.86
N THR A 66 -5.21 23.33 -1.77
CA THR A 66 -5.88 22.02 -1.85
C THR A 66 -5.66 21.38 -3.24
N TYR A 67 -5.33 20.09 -3.28
CA TYR A 67 -5.19 19.35 -4.52
C TYR A 67 -5.76 17.95 -4.40
N TYR A 68 -6.09 17.36 -5.55
CA TYR A 68 -6.57 16.01 -5.68
C TYR A 68 -5.68 15.27 -6.66
N ARG A 69 -5.20 14.07 -6.29
CA ARG A 69 -4.35 13.27 -7.17
C ARG A 69 -4.84 11.83 -7.29
N TRP A 70 -5.32 11.48 -8.46
CA TRP A 70 -5.71 10.13 -8.83
C TRP A 70 -4.51 9.36 -9.35
N LEU A 71 -4.28 8.16 -8.81
CA LEU A 71 -3.17 7.30 -9.17
C LEU A 71 -3.69 6.11 -9.96
N VAL A 72 -3.10 5.88 -11.13
CA VAL A 72 -3.43 4.74 -11.99
C VAL A 72 -2.16 4.00 -12.37
N ARG A 73 -2.21 2.67 -12.28
CA ARG A 73 -1.16 1.77 -12.72
C ARG A 73 -1.57 1.18 -14.07
N ILE A 74 -0.75 1.37 -15.09
CA ILE A 74 -1.04 0.94 -16.47
C ILE A 74 0.00 -0.08 -16.94
N PRO A 75 -0.36 -1.12 -17.72
CA PRO A 75 0.61 -2.04 -18.29
C PRO A 75 1.58 -1.33 -19.24
N ARG A 76 2.81 -1.82 -19.37
CA ARG A 76 3.82 -1.26 -20.28
C ARG A 76 3.32 -1.13 -21.73
N ALA A 77 2.56 -2.11 -22.21
CA ALA A 77 1.96 -2.07 -23.55
C ALA A 77 0.97 -0.91 -23.71
N GLU A 78 0.15 -0.61 -22.70
CA GLU A 78 -0.77 0.54 -22.73
C GLU A 78 -0.02 1.86 -22.53
N HIS A 79 1.01 1.86 -21.69
CA HIS A 79 1.91 3.00 -21.53
C HIS A 79 2.56 3.41 -22.85
N GLN A 80 2.92 2.48 -23.72
CA GLN A 80 3.53 2.78 -25.03
C GLN A 80 2.53 3.39 -26.01
N ARG A 81 1.21 3.25 -25.77
CA ARG A 81 0.17 3.84 -26.62
C ARG A 81 -0.07 5.28 -26.22
N ARG A 82 0.71 6.19 -26.80
CA ARG A 82 0.68 7.63 -26.48
C ARG A 82 -0.19 8.44 -27.43
N THR A 83 -0.81 9.46 -26.86
CA THR A 83 -1.43 10.60 -27.57
C THR A 83 -0.34 11.55 -28.10
N ASP A 84 -0.74 12.53 -28.91
CA ASP A 84 0.16 13.60 -29.41
C ASP A 84 0.79 14.45 -28.29
N ASN A 85 0.21 14.43 -27.08
CA ASN A 85 0.72 15.13 -25.90
C ASN A 85 1.66 14.26 -25.05
N ASP A 86 2.12 13.12 -25.57
CA ASP A 86 2.93 12.14 -24.85
C ASP A 86 2.28 11.65 -23.55
N VAL A 87 0.95 11.47 -23.54
CA VAL A 87 0.20 10.86 -22.43
C VAL A 87 -0.42 9.54 -22.92
N PRO A 88 -0.39 8.45 -22.14
CA PRO A 88 -1.07 7.21 -22.51
C PRO A 88 -2.57 7.42 -22.76
N PHE A 89 -3.14 6.77 -23.78
CA PHE A 89 -4.56 6.96 -24.14
C PHE A 89 -5.51 6.68 -22.96
N ALA A 90 -5.28 5.61 -22.18
CA ALA A 90 -6.05 5.34 -20.98
C ALA A 90 -6.03 6.51 -19.97
N VAL A 91 -4.85 7.12 -19.74
CA VAL A 91 -4.69 8.24 -18.81
C VAL A 91 -5.38 9.50 -19.33
N ALA A 92 -5.30 9.76 -20.64
CA ALA A 92 -6.02 10.87 -21.27
C ALA A 92 -7.55 10.73 -21.10
N ALA A 93 -8.10 9.54 -21.36
CA ALA A 93 -9.53 9.27 -21.19
C ALA A 93 -10.01 9.45 -19.73
N LEU A 94 -9.23 8.99 -18.76
CA LEU A 94 -9.51 9.21 -17.34
C LEU A 94 -9.46 10.71 -16.99
N THR A 95 -8.52 11.45 -17.56
CA THR A 95 -8.40 12.90 -17.36
C THR A 95 -9.62 13.65 -17.89
N ASP A 96 -10.09 13.32 -19.10
CA ASP A 96 -11.27 13.94 -19.70
C ASP A 96 -12.54 13.64 -18.87
N TYR A 97 -12.67 12.41 -18.37
CA TYR A 97 -13.74 12.05 -17.44
C TYR A 97 -13.69 12.90 -16.16
N LEU A 98 -12.54 13.01 -15.52
CA LEU A 98 -12.37 13.80 -14.31
C LEU A 98 -12.67 15.28 -14.53
N ARG A 99 -12.23 15.86 -15.65
CA ARG A 99 -12.56 17.24 -16.04
C ARG A 99 -14.05 17.48 -16.19
N SER A 100 -14.81 16.49 -16.65
CA SER A 100 -16.27 16.59 -16.77
C SER A 100 -17.00 16.60 -15.41
N LEU A 101 -16.32 16.14 -14.34
CA LEU A 101 -16.89 16.06 -12.99
C LEU A 101 -16.51 17.23 -12.09
N LEU A 102 -15.33 17.82 -12.30
CA LEU A 102 -14.86 18.93 -11.48
C LEU A 102 -15.49 20.26 -11.94
N PRO A 103 -15.70 21.22 -11.03
CA PRO A 103 -16.27 22.52 -11.37
C PRO A 103 -15.39 23.30 -12.35
N ASP A 104 -16.04 24.13 -13.17
CA ASP A 104 -15.37 25.18 -13.94
C ASP A 104 -14.56 26.08 -12.98
N GLY A 105 -13.29 26.32 -13.30
CA GLY A 105 -12.34 27.06 -12.46
C GLY A 105 -11.22 26.20 -11.84
N VAL A 106 -11.35 24.86 -11.86
CA VAL A 106 -10.23 23.95 -11.59
C VAL A 106 -9.40 23.78 -12.87
N GLU A 107 -8.55 24.75 -13.16
CA GLU A 107 -7.87 24.85 -14.47
C GLU A 107 -6.43 24.31 -14.47
N GLU A 108 -5.82 24.13 -13.29
CA GLU A 108 -4.43 23.68 -13.19
C GLU A 108 -4.36 22.16 -13.03
N TRP A 109 -4.00 21.48 -14.11
CA TRP A 109 -3.90 20.02 -14.19
C TRP A 109 -2.47 19.55 -14.47
N PHE A 110 -2.00 18.57 -13.72
CA PHE A 110 -0.72 17.91 -13.94
C PHE A 110 -0.92 16.42 -14.19
N ILE A 111 -0.50 15.97 -15.36
CA ILE A 111 -0.55 14.56 -15.76
C ILE A 111 0.90 14.10 -15.86
N ARG A 112 1.34 13.30 -14.89
CA ARG A 112 2.77 12.96 -14.77
C ARG A 112 2.98 11.51 -14.37
N LEU A 113 4.08 10.97 -14.88
CA LEU A 113 4.61 9.69 -14.44
C LEU A 113 5.09 9.79 -12.98
N ASP A 114 4.87 8.72 -12.21
CA ASP A 114 5.32 8.59 -10.82
C ASP A 114 6.36 7.47 -10.74
N PRO A 115 7.65 7.78 -10.98
CA PRO A 115 8.70 6.77 -11.07
C PRO A 115 8.98 6.12 -9.72
N ASP A 116 8.89 6.89 -8.64
CA ASP A 116 9.09 6.39 -7.28
C ASP A 116 8.00 5.39 -6.90
N ARG A 117 6.74 5.71 -7.19
CA ARG A 117 5.63 4.79 -6.94
C ARG A 117 5.66 3.58 -7.87
N THR A 118 6.10 3.76 -9.12
CA THR A 118 6.31 2.66 -10.07
C THR A 118 7.31 1.64 -9.51
N ARG A 119 8.52 2.10 -9.13
CA ARG A 119 9.55 1.24 -8.52
C ARG A 119 9.07 0.60 -7.23
N ARG A 120 8.37 1.35 -6.39
CA ARG A 120 7.82 0.83 -5.12
C ARG A 120 6.85 -0.32 -5.33
N LEU A 121 5.94 -0.21 -6.29
CA LEU A 121 5.00 -1.28 -6.59
C LEU A 121 5.69 -2.47 -7.26
N ALA A 122 6.66 -2.24 -8.14
CA ALA A 122 7.44 -3.34 -8.74
C ALA A 122 8.20 -4.15 -7.68
N ILE A 123 8.83 -3.47 -6.72
CA ILE A 123 9.48 -4.10 -5.56
C ILE A 123 8.46 -4.86 -4.69
N SER A 124 7.30 -4.23 -4.43
CA SER A 124 6.21 -4.84 -3.67
C SER A 124 5.74 -6.16 -4.30
N ASP A 125 5.55 -6.17 -5.62
CA ASP A 125 5.13 -7.35 -6.38
C ASP A 125 6.20 -8.44 -6.37
N ALA A 126 7.48 -8.08 -6.58
CA ALA A 126 8.60 -9.03 -6.53
C ALA A 126 8.71 -9.68 -5.13
N MET A 127 8.58 -8.89 -4.05
CA MET A 127 8.54 -9.42 -2.69
C MET A 127 7.33 -10.34 -2.46
N ARG A 128 6.15 -9.96 -2.95
CA ARG A 128 4.94 -10.80 -2.87
C ARG A 128 5.11 -12.12 -3.59
N GLU A 129 5.80 -12.15 -4.73
CA GLU A 129 6.11 -13.37 -5.46
C GLU A 129 7.06 -14.28 -4.68
N VAL A 130 8.17 -13.73 -4.19
CA VAL A 130 9.18 -14.50 -3.42
C VAL A 130 8.61 -15.07 -2.11
N TYR A 131 7.65 -14.37 -1.52
CA TYR A 131 6.97 -14.75 -0.29
C TYR A 131 5.55 -15.30 -0.50
N ALA A 132 5.21 -15.74 -1.71
CA ALA A 132 3.87 -16.23 -2.03
C ALA A 132 3.44 -17.45 -1.18
N ASP A 133 4.40 -18.29 -0.77
CA ASP A 133 4.19 -19.45 0.11
C ASP A 133 3.89 -19.07 1.57
N LEU A 134 4.16 -17.82 1.96
CA LEU A 134 3.76 -17.25 3.24
C LEU A 134 2.49 -16.41 3.10
N LEU A 135 2.47 -15.48 2.15
CA LEU A 135 1.47 -14.43 2.09
C LEU A 135 0.12 -14.94 1.57
N ARG A 136 0.10 -15.81 0.54
CA ARG A 136 -1.16 -16.32 -0.01
C ARG A 136 -1.98 -17.13 1.00
N PRO A 137 -1.41 -18.11 1.73
CA PRO A 137 -2.17 -18.85 2.73
C PRO A 137 -2.75 -17.93 3.82
N VAL A 138 -1.98 -16.92 4.25
CA VAL A 138 -2.42 -15.93 5.23
C VAL A 138 -3.56 -15.08 4.68
N GLU A 139 -3.44 -14.56 3.47
CA GLU A 139 -4.47 -13.75 2.82
C GLU A 139 -5.76 -14.56 2.59
N ASP A 140 -5.67 -15.76 2.01
CA ASP A 140 -6.80 -16.65 1.75
C ASP A 140 -7.60 -16.96 3.03
N THR A 141 -6.89 -17.09 4.15
CA THR A 141 -7.48 -17.46 5.44
C THR A 141 -8.07 -16.26 6.18
N LEU A 142 -7.43 -15.09 6.10
CA LEU A 142 -7.74 -13.96 7.00
C LEU A 142 -8.49 -12.81 6.32
N LEU A 143 -8.50 -12.72 4.98
CA LEU A 143 -9.21 -11.64 4.28
C LEU A 143 -10.71 -11.61 4.61
N GLY A 144 -11.32 -12.78 4.83
CA GLY A 144 -12.73 -12.91 5.22
C GLY A 144 -13.04 -12.51 6.68
N LEU A 145 -12.03 -12.41 7.54
CA LEU A 145 -12.20 -12.03 8.95
C LEU A 145 -12.14 -10.51 9.18
N ARG A 146 -11.87 -9.74 8.12
CA ARG A 146 -11.70 -8.29 8.22
C ARG A 146 -13.03 -7.61 8.46
N SER A 147 -13.04 -6.59 9.32
CA SER A 147 -14.24 -5.84 9.70
C SER A 147 -13.94 -4.35 9.95
N ASP A 148 -14.96 -3.57 10.34
CA ASP A 148 -14.87 -2.14 10.66
C ASP A 148 -14.22 -1.28 9.54
N GLY A 149 -14.43 -1.67 8.26
CA GLY A 149 -13.88 -1.00 7.09
C GLY A 149 -12.47 -1.43 6.71
N ALA A 150 -11.84 -2.35 7.45
CA ALA A 150 -10.56 -2.94 7.05
C ALA A 150 -10.63 -3.64 5.68
N GLN A 151 -11.82 -4.06 5.25
CA GLN A 151 -12.05 -4.64 3.93
C GLN A 151 -11.69 -3.70 2.77
N GLN A 152 -11.73 -2.39 3.02
CA GLN A 152 -11.46 -1.36 2.01
C GLN A 152 -9.97 -1.05 1.88
N ARG A 153 -9.13 -1.61 2.76
CA ARG A 153 -7.66 -1.42 2.73
C ARG A 153 -7.01 -2.64 2.10
N ALA A 154 -6.30 -2.49 1.00
CA ALA A 154 -5.53 -3.59 0.44
C ALA A 154 -4.42 -4.02 1.42
N PRO A 155 -4.11 -5.32 1.53
CA PRO A 155 -2.91 -5.75 2.26
C PRO A 155 -1.66 -5.17 1.58
N LEU A 156 -0.72 -4.70 2.37
CA LEU A 156 0.37 -3.85 1.90
C LEU A 156 1.71 -4.55 2.11
N VAL A 157 2.52 -4.63 1.06
CA VAL A 157 3.96 -4.88 1.20
C VAL A 157 4.69 -3.56 0.97
N ASN A 158 5.39 -3.07 1.99
CA ASN A 158 6.29 -1.93 1.85
C ASN A 158 7.73 -2.40 1.79
N PHE A 159 8.57 -1.60 1.16
CA PHE A 159 10.01 -1.68 1.32
C PHE A 159 10.49 -0.40 2.01
N TRP A 160 11.50 -0.54 2.87
CA TRP A 160 12.03 0.56 3.67
C TRP A 160 13.53 0.73 3.52
N ALA A 161 14.22 -0.34 3.14
CA ALA A 161 15.66 -0.32 2.95
C ALA A 161 16.02 -1.08 1.69
N ALA A 162 16.92 -0.50 0.91
CA ALA A 162 17.55 -1.12 -0.24
C ALA A 162 19.03 -0.74 -0.22
N ASP A 163 19.90 -1.74 -0.21
CA ASP A 163 21.33 -1.60 -0.49
C ASP A 163 21.76 -2.62 -1.55
N ASP A 164 23.05 -2.66 -1.86
CA ASP A 164 23.59 -3.53 -2.93
C ASP A 164 23.32 -5.02 -2.68
N ASP A 165 23.16 -5.43 -1.42
CA ASP A 165 23.05 -6.83 -1.00
C ASP A 165 21.65 -7.20 -0.51
N TYR A 166 20.88 -6.23 -0.02
CA TYR A 166 19.61 -6.46 0.64
C TYR A 166 18.52 -5.48 0.21
N LEU A 167 17.33 -6.05 0.01
CA LEU A 167 16.08 -5.31 0.00
C LEU A 167 15.22 -5.81 1.16
N ALA A 168 14.75 -4.88 2.00
CA ALA A 168 14.03 -5.19 3.21
C ALA A 168 12.73 -4.39 3.34
N GLY A 169 11.71 -5.08 3.84
CA GLY A 169 10.34 -4.59 3.88
C GLY A 169 9.49 -5.20 4.97
N ASP A 170 8.21 -4.86 4.96
CA ASP A 170 7.19 -5.46 5.80
C ASP A 170 5.96 -5.86 4.96
N TYR A 171 5.15 -6.72 5.55
CA TYR A 171 3.79 -6.96 5.10
C TYR A 171 2.83 -6.60 6.23
N ALA A 172 1.76 -5.90 5.90
CA ALA A 172 0.71 -5.50 6.83
C ALA A 172 -0.70 -5.84 6.31
N LEU A 173 -1.50 -6.43 7.19
CA LEU A 173 -2.90 -6.72 7.01
C LEU A 173 -3.73 -6.08 8.13
N TRP A 174 -4.58 -5.11 7.77
CA TRP A 174 -5.56 -4.55 8.69
C TRP A 174 -6.69 -5.56 8.91
N LEU A 175 -7.01 -5.86 10.17
CA LEU A 175 -8.06 -6.81 10.53
C LEU A 175 -9.35 -6.09 10.94
N ALA A 176 -9.29 -5.21 11.94
CA ALA A 176 -10.45 -4.46 12.43
C ALA A 176 -10.00 -3.26 13.26
N LYS A 177 -10.95 -2.49 13.81
CA LYS A 177 -10.64 -1.48 14.83
C LYS A 177 -10.38 -2.15 16.17
N ASP A 178 -9.30 -1.76 16.84
CA ASP A 178 -9.00 -2.25 18.17
C ASP A 178 -10.03 -1.68 19.17
N ARG A 179 -10.94 -2.55 19.61
CA ARG A 179 -12.00 -2.20 20.57
C ARG A 179 -11.49 -2.10 22.02
N ALA A 180 -10.31 -2.67 22.31
CA ALA A 180 -9.69 -2.58 23.63
C ALA A 180 -8.98 -1.23 23.84
N ALA A 181 -8.61 -0.55 22.75
CA ALA A 181 -8.06 0.79 22.81
C ALA A 181 -9.11 1.79 23.34
N GLY A 182 -8.84 2.35 24.52
CA GLY A 182 -9.71 3.32 25.20
C GLY A 182 -9.72 4.74 24.61
N CYS A 183 -9.21 4.92 23.38
CA CYS A 183 -9.10 6.23 22.73
C CYS A 183 -9.96 6.33 21.46
N ALA A 184 -10.33 7.56 21.11
CA ALA A 184 -11.01 7.89 19.86
C ALA A 184 -10.11 8.85 19.04
N PRO A 185 -9.92 8.63 17.72
CA PRO A 185 -10.43 7.50 16.95
C PRO A 185 -9.72 6.19 17.32
N ARG A 186 -10.45 5.06 17.27
CA ARG A 186 -9.85 3.76 17.59
C ARG A 186 -8.73 3.41 16.60
N PRO A 187 -7.57 2.95 17.09
CA PRO A 187 -6.51 2.40 16.25
C PRO A 187 -6.97 1.12 15.55
N TRP A 188 -6.19 0.66 14.57
CA TRP A 188 -6.40 -0.60 13.87
C TRP A 188 -5.65 -1.73 14.55
N LEU A 189 -6.22 -2.93 14.53
CA LEU A 189 -5.49 -4.18 14.69
C LEU A 189 -4.79 -4.50 13.36
N VAL A 190 -3.47 -4.44 13.37
CA VAL A 190 -2.62 -4.67 12.20
C VAL A 190 -1.78 -5.92 12.42
N LEU A 191 -1.98 -6.92 11.58
CA LEU A 191 -1.17 -8.12 11.53
C LEU A 191 0.02 -7.89 10.59
N ASN A 192 1.22 -8.04 11.12
CA ASN A 192 2.46 -8.05 10.35
C ASN A 192 2.93 -9.49 10.17
N VAL A 193 3.38 -9.85 8.97
CA VAL A 193 3.83 -11.21 8.65
C VAL A 193 5.14 -11.16 7.87
N GLY A 194 6.04 -12.08 8.17
CA GLY A 194 7.34 -12.16 7.50
C GLY A 194 8.21 -13.26 8.07
N VAL A 195 9.52 -13.05 8.03
CA VAL A 195 10.52 -13.94 8.62
C VAL A 195 11.11 -13.31 9.87
N SER A 196 11.59 -14.15 10.78
CA SER A 196 12.43 -13.69 11.88
C SER A 196 13.85 -13.45 11.36
N ALA A 197 14.27 -12.19 11.27
CA ALA A 197 15.64 -11.86 10.93
C ALA A 197 16.60 -12.15 12.09
N SER A 198 17.85 -12.53 11.77
CA SER A 198 18.89 -12.78 12.77
C SER A 198 19.31 -11.47 13.46
N ALA A 199 19.79 -11.55 14.71
CA ALA A 199 20.30 -10.38 15.43
C ALA A 199 21.45 -9.68 14.67
N GLN A 200 22.26 -10.45 13.94
CA GLN A 200 23.34 -9.92 13.12
C GLN A 200 22.82 -9.15 11.90
N TRP A 201 21.70 -9.56 11.31
CA TRP A 201 21.13 -8.82 10.18
C TRP A 201 20.73 -7.40 10.57
N TRP A 202 20.21 -7.19 11.78
CA TRP A 202 19.84 -5.84 12.27
C TRP A 202 21.04 -4.88 12.42
N THR A 203 22.28 -5.39 12.40
CA THR A 203 23.48 -4.54 12.44
C THR A 203 23.96 -4.13 11.05
N THR A 204 23.39 -4.66 9.97
CA THR A 204 23.67 -4.28 8.57
C THR A 204 23.11 -2.88 8.24
N PRO A 205 23.52 -2.24 7.13
CA PRO A 205 22.90 -0.99 6.67
C PRO A 205 21.38 -1.12 6.50
N ALA A 206 20.89 -2.13 5.76
CA ALA A 206 19.46 -2.37 5.59
C ALA A 206 18.72 -2.59 6.93
N GLY A 207 19.31 -3.34 7.86
CA GLY A 207 18.76 -3.54 9.20
C GLY A 207 18.64 -2.24 10.00
N ARG A 208 19.65 -1.37 9.93
CA ARG A 208 19.62 -0.05 10.58
C ARG A 208 18.59 0.90 9.96
N ASP A 209 18.41 0.85 8.64
CA ASP A 209 17.38 1.64 7.95
C ASP A 209 15.98 1.17 8.34
N MET A 210 15.74 -0.14 8.40
CA MET A 210 14.51 -0.69 8.96
C MET A 210 14.23 -0.17 10.38
N THR A 211 15.27 -0.11 11.23
CA THR A 211 15.14 0.47 12.58
C THR A 211 14.84 1.97 12.58
N ARG A 212 15.38 2.75 11.63
CA ARG A 212 14.99 4.17 11.46
C ARG A 212 13.49 4.32 11.18
N TYR A 213 12.88 3.36 10.49
CA TYR A 213 11.44 3.34 10.22
C TYR A 213 10.60 2.69 11.32
N GLY A 214 11.19 2.39 12.50
CA GLY A 214 10.46 1.91 13.66
C GLY A 214 10.34 0.38 13.78
N HIS A 215 11.07 -0.36 12.94
CA HIS A 215 11.17 -1.82 13.05
C HIS A 215 12.26 -2.23 14.05
N ASN A 216 12.00 -3.24 14.88
CA ASN A 216 12.95 -3.66 15.92
C ASN A 216 13.33 -5.13 15.76
N PRO A 217 14.45 -5.58 16.36
CA PRO A 217 14.74 -7.00 16.51
C PRO A 217 13.53 -7.74 17.10
N GLY A 218 12.98 -8.67 16.33
CA GLY A 218 11.75 -9.39 16.65
C GLY A 218 10.55 -9.04 15.77
N THR A 219 10.54 -7.90 15.09
CA THR A 219 9.49 -7.59 14.11
C THR A 219 9.59 -8.57 12.92
N PRO A 220 8.46 -9.15 12.44
CA PRO A 220 8.46 -9.89 11.19
C PRO A 220 8.85 -8.98 10.02
N VAL A 221 9.79 -9.41 9.18
CA VAL A 221 10.27 -8.63 8.04
C VAL A 221 10.27 -9.47 6.76
N LEU A 222 10.20 -8.84 5.61
CA LEU A 222 10.45 -9.47 4.31
C LEU A 222 11.86 -9.10 3.84
N LEU A 223 12.63 -10.09 3.41
CA LEU A 223 14.04 -9.93 3.05
C LEU A 223 14.31 -10.53 1.68
N LEU A 224 15.04 -9.79 0.85
CA LEU A 224 15.65 -10.28 -0.37
C LEU A 224 17.17 -10.04 -0.27
N PRO A 225 18.02 -11.05 -0.49
CA PRO A 225 17.66 -12.44 -0.76
C PRO A 225 16.98 -13.09 0.46
N ARG A 226 16.07 -14.02 0.16
CA ARG A 226 15.32 -14.75 1.18
C ARG A 226 16.25 -15.67 1.97
N PRO A 227 16.13 -15.74 3.32
CA PRO A 227 16.91 -16.69 4.12
C PRO A 227 16.63 -18.16 3.74
N ASN A 228 17.67 -19.00 3.74
CA ASN A 228 17.58 -20.42 3.32
C ASN A 228 16.68 -21.28 4.21
N SER A 229 16.50 -20.92 5.47
CA SER A 229 15.65 -21.65 6.43
C SER A 229 14.83 -20.63 7.22
N PRO A 230 13.79 -20.04 6.60
CA PRO A 230 13.04 -18.97 7.22
C PRO A 230 12.20 -19.54 8.38
N VAL A 231 12.30 -18.89 9.54
CA VAL A 231 11.28 -19.06 10.59
C VAL A 231 10.21 -18.02 10.32
N TRP A 232 9.02 -18.48 9.92
CA TRP A 232 7.90 -17.60 9.66
C TRP A 232 7.38 -17.03 10.95
N LYS A 233 7.10 -15.72 10.93
CA LYS A 233 6.64 -15.00 12.10
C LYS A 233 5.44 -14.14 11.72
N ALA A 234 4.46 -14.09 12.60
CA ALA A 234 3.41 -13.10 12.58
C ALA A 234 3.37 -12.36 13.91
N ALA A 235 3.03 -11.08 13.87
CA ALA A 235 2.89 -10.24 15.05
C ALA A 235 1.72 -9.28 14.86
N ILE A 236 0.85 -9.16 15.86
CA ILE A 236 -0.27 -8.22 15.82
C ILE A 236 -0.01 -7.03 16.74
N ALA A 237 -0.26 -5.83 16.24
CA ALA A 237 -0.12 -4.59 16.99
C ALA A 237 -1.34 -3.69 16.78
N SER A 238 -1.61 -2.84 17.76
CA SER A 238 -2.59 -1.77 17.65
C SER A 238 -1.90 -0.50 17.14
N GLY A 239 -2.38 0.08 16.03
CA GLY A 239 -1.74 1.24 15.43
C GLY A 239 -2.61 2.00 14.44
N THR A 240 -2.26 3.26 14.18
CA THR A 240 -2.91 4.10 13.17
C THR A 240 -2.23 4.03 11.79
N SER A 241 -1.00 3.54 11.73
CA SER A 241 -0.16 3.42 10.53
C SER A 241 0.71 2.16 10.54
N VAL A 242 1.45 1.93 9.45
CA VAL A 242 2.43 0.84 9.30
C VAL A 242 3.85 1.43 9.13
N PRO A 243 4.88 0.89 9.82
CA PRO A 243 4.71 0.00 10.96
C PRO A 243 3.91 0.73 12.05
N ALA A 244 3.21 -0.03 12.88
CA ALA A 244 2.57 0.53 14.08
C ALA A 244 3.68 0.91 15.06
N GLY A 245 4.34 2.04 14.79
CA GLY A 245 5.60 2.42 15.42
C GLY A 245 5.54 2.33 16.94
N GLY A 246 6.53 1.68 17.54
CA GLY A 246 6.76 1.70 18.99
C GLY A 246 5.77 0.90 19.85
N VAL A 247 4.77 0.23 19.28
CA VAL A 247 3.87 -0.62 20.06
C VAL A 247 4.39 -2.06 20.04
N SER A 248 4.82 -2.56 21.20
CA SER A 248 5.12 -3.97 21.40
C SER A 248 3.95 -4.81 20.89
N ALA A 249 4.23 -5.82 20.06
CA ALA A 249 3.20 -6.71 19.57
C ALA A 249 2.38 -7.28 20.74
N HIS A 250 1.05 -7.26 20.63
CA HIS A 250 0.17 -7.85 21.64
C HIS A 250 0.36 -9.36 21.68
N TYR A 251 0.54 -9.97 20.51
CA TYR A 251 0.68 -11.40 20.33
C TYR A 251 1.61 -11.70 19.16
N GLU A 252 2.34 -12.81 19.28
CA GLU A 252 3.28 -13.28 18.27
C GLU A 252 3.09 -14.78 18.01
N TRP A 253 3.28 -15.17 16.75
CA TRP A 253 3.20 -16.55 16.28
C TRP A 253 4.42 -16.90 15.45
N GLN A 254 4.80 -18.18 15.50
CA GLN A 254 5.82 -18.74 14.63
C GLN A 254 5.40 -20.11 14.10
N ALA A 255 5.89 -20.45 12.91
CA ALA A 255 5.73 -21.76 12.29
C ALA A 255 6.89 -22.09 11.33
N GLY A 256 7.00 -23.35 10.94
CA GLY A 256 7.99 -23.84 9.97
C GLY A 256 7.62 -23.57 8.51
N ASP A 257 6.32 -23.39 8.22
CA ASP A 257 5.79 -23.04 6.90
C ASP A 257 4.62 -22.04 7.00
N GLY A 258 4.28 -21.39 5.88
CA GLY A 258 3.24 -20.37 5.82
C GLY A 258 1.82 -20.90 6.01
N ALA A 259 1.53 -22.13 5.58
CA ALA A 259 0.21 -22.73 5.74
C ALA A 259 -0.09 -23.03 7.21
N THR A 260 0.87 -23.63 7.92
CA THR A 260 0.79 -23.87 9.36
C THR A 260 0.64 -22.56 10.15
N LEU A 261 1.33 -21.49 9.73
CA LEU A 261 1.16 -20.17 10.35
C LEU A 261 -0.26 -19.63 10.13
N ALA A 262 -0.78 -19.72 8.91
CA ALA A 262 -2.11 -19.26 8.55
C ALA A 262 -3.21 -20.00 9.33
N GLU A 263 -3.17 -21.33 9.39
CA GLU A 263 -4.11 -22.16 10.16
C GLU A 263 -4.10 -21.79 11.65
N ARG A 264 -2.90 -21.54 12.19
CA ARG A 264 -2.74 -21.11 13.57
C ARG A 264 -3.38 -19.74 13.83
N LEU A 265 -3.14 -18.78 12.94
CA LEU A 265 -3.73 -17.44 13.02
C LEU A 265 -5.26 -17.51 12.92
N ALA A 266 -5.80 -18.30 11.99
CA ALA A 266 -7.25 -18.47 11.81
C ALA A 266 -7.95 -18.97 13.08
N ARG A 267 -7.30 -19.89 13.79
CA ARG A 267 -7.82 -20.49 15.01
C ARG A 267 -7.70 -19.55 16.21
N GLU A 268 -6.57 -18.86 16.35
CA GLU A 268 -6.25 -18.11 17.56
C GLU A 268 -6.75 -16.66 17.53
N LEU A 269 -6.79 -16.00 16.36
CA LEU A 269 -7.22 -14.60 16.26
C LEU A 269 -8.68 -14.37 16.72
N PRO A 270 -9.67 -15.18 16.32
CA PRO A 270 -11.05 -15.01 16.81
C PRO A 270 -11.18 -15.24 18.32
N LEU A 271 -10.33 -16.08 18.92
CA LEU A 271 -10.34 -16.32 20.37
C LEU A 271 -9.80 -15.11 21.15
N LEU A 272 -8.77 -14.44 20.60
CA LEU A 272 -8.16 -13.25 21.19
C LEU A 272 -8.97 -11.97 20.90
N PHE A 273 -9.60 -11.92 19.73
CA PHE A 273 -10.38 -10.79 19.24
C PHE A 273 -11.76 -11.27 18.76
N PRO A 274 -12.71 -11.52 19.67
CA PRO A 274 -14.02 -12.11 19.32
C PRO A 274 -14.88 -11.32 18.33
N HIS A 275 -14.53 -10.06 18.05
CA HIS A 275 -15.21 -9.21 17.08
C HIS A 275 -14.70 -9.39 15.63
N LEU A 276 -13.71 -10.26 15.42
CA LEU A 276 -13.27 -10.69 14.09
C LEU A 276 -14.08 -11.87 13.53
N ASP A 277 -15.03 -12.42 14.30
CA ASP A 277 -15.81 -13.57 13.87
C ASP A 277 -16.85 -13.16 12.81
N ALA A 278 -16.77 -13.77 11.62
CA ALA A 278 -17.65 -13.52 10.48
C ALA A 278 -19.07 -14.12 10.65
N SER A 279 -19.34 -14.72 11.81
CA SER A 279 -20.55 -15.48 12.12
C SER A 279 -21.63 -14.68 12.88
N GLY A 280 -21.54 -13.35 12.89
CA GLY A 280 -22.48 -12.44 13.56
C GLY A 280 -23.49 -11.80 12.61
#